data_AF-A0A831K8N5-F1
#
_entry.id   AF-A0A831K8N5-F1
#
_cell.length_a   1.000
_cell.length_b   1.000
_cell.length_c   1.000
_cell.angle_alpha   90.00
_cell.angle_beta   90.00
_cell.angle_gamma   90.00
#
_symmetry.space_group_name_H-M   'P 1'
#
loop_
_entity.id
_entity.type
_entity.pdbx_description
1 polymer ?
#
loop_
_entity_poly.entity_id
_entity_poly.type
_entity_poly.pdbx_seq_one_letter_code
_entity_poly.pdbx_strand_id
1 'polypeptide(L)'
;YTQFISTVKYKIVSPRYLPIAKPEVNEEAGFNMDYIFEPDPESIYDSILPNYATSKMIMAVAEAIASEHGSRMMAMGNATTNAEEMVDALTLEYNKARQAQITKELLEVVAGAEALNT
;
A
#
# COMPACT_ATOMS: atom_id res chain seq x y z
N TYR A 1 -8.76 0.51 -11.92
CA TYR A 1 -8.49 0.18 -10.51
C TYR A 1 -7.02 -0.21 -10.37
N THR A 2 -6.50 -0.32 -9.14
CA THR A 2 -5.13 -0.76 -8.87
C THR A 2 -5.08 -2.29 -8.86
N GLN A 3 -4.52 -2.87 -9.92
CA GLN A 3 -4.32 -4.32 -10.00
C GLN A 3 -3.17 -4.72 -9.10
N PHE A 4 -3.47 -5.60 -8.15
CA PHE A 4 -2.48 -6.18 -7.26
C PHE A 4 -1.62 -7.20 -8.02
N ILE A 5 -0.31 -6.96 -8.08
CA ILE A 5 0.66 -7.94 -8.62
C ILE A 5 1.47 -8.51 -7.46
N SER A 6 1.98 -7.65 -6.59
CA SER A 6 2.65 -8.03 -5.35
C SER A 6 2.47 -6.93 -4.30
N THR A 7 2.93 -7.20 -3.09
CA THR A 7 2.93 -6.22 -1.98
C THR A 7 3.67 -4.93 -2.31
N VAL A 8 4.64 -4.99 -3.23
CA VAL A 8 5.47 -3.86 -3.65
C VAL A 8 4.97 -3.21 -4.94
N LYS A 9 4.39 -4.01 -5.84
CA LYS A 9 4.07 -3.59 -7.20
C LYS A 9 2.57 -3.71 -7.47
N TYR A 10 1.97 -2.59 -7.86
CA TYR A 10 0.63 -2.56 -8.43
C TYR A 10 0.67 -1.93 -9.82
N LYS A 11 -0.30 -2.27 -10.67
CA LYS A 11 -0.49 -1.66 -11.99
C LYS A 11 -1.82 -0.94 -12.04
N ILE A 12 -1.82 0.30 -12.54
CA ILE A 12 -3.06 1.04 -12.75
C ILE A 12 -3.66 0.56 -14.09
N VAL A 13 -4.83 -0.06 -14.03
CA VAL A 13 -5.53 -0.59 -15.21
C VAL A 13 -6.89 0.06 -15.33
N SER A 14 -7.25 0.49 -16.55
CA SER A 14 -8.59 0.95 -16.90
C SER A 14 -9.17 -0.02 -17.93
N PRO A 15 -9.80 -1.14 -17.50
CA PRO A 15 -10.38 -2.08 -18.43
C PRO A 15 -11.67 -1.51 -19.02
N ARG A 16 -11.87 -1.71 -20.32
CA ARG A 16 -13.17 -1.47 -20.95
C ARG A 16 -14.16 -2.50 -20.40
N TYR A 17 -15.17 -2.02 -19.68
CA TYR A 17 -16.14 -2.87 -19.01
C TYR A 17 -17.28 -3.30 -19.94
N LEU A 18 -17.86 -2.32 -20.62
CA LEU A 18 -18.91 -2.49 -21.61
C LEU A 18 -18.65 -1.58 -22.80
N PRO A 19 -19.05 -1.98 -24.02
CA PRO A 19 -19.45 -3.33 -24.42
C PRO A 19 -18.29 -4.34 -24.33
N ILE A 20 -18.61 -5.61 -24.09
CA ILE A 20 -17.62 -6.70 -24.00
C ILE A 20 -16.97 -6.86 -25.38
N ALA A 21 -15.64 -6.79 -25.44
CA ALA A 21 -14.90 -7.04 -26.67
C ALA A 21 -15.12 -8.49 -27.11
N LYS A 22 -15.35 -8.73 -28.40
CA LYS A 22 -15.38 -10.09 -28.93
C LYS A 22 -14.01 -10.74 -28.68
N PRO A 23 -13.97 -11.98 -28.17
CA PRO A 23 -12.72 -12.69 -28.03
C PRO A 23 -12.05 -12.84 -29.40
N GLU A 24 -10.73 -12.74 -29.46
CA GLU A 24 -9.96 -13.12 -30.65
C GLU A 24 -10.02 -14.65 -30.78
N VAL A 25 -11.03 -15.15 -31.50
CA VAL A 25 -11.16 -16.58 -31.79
C VAL A 25 -10.31 -16.88 -33.01
N ASN A 26 -9.33 -17.77 -32.86
CA ASN A 26 -8.62 -18.32 -34.02
C ASN A 26 -9.60 -19.25 -34.76
N GLU A 27 -10.06 -18.85 -35.95
CA GLU A 27 -11.07 -19.57 -36.73
C GLU A 27 -10.67 -21.03 -37.06
N GLU A 28 -9.38 -21.38 -36.94
CA GLU A 28 -8.86 -22.74 -37.16
C GLU A 28 -9.17 -23.71 -36.01
N ALA A 29 -9.44 -23.21 -34.80
CA ALA A 29 -9.86 -24.04 -33.68
C ALA A 29 -11.39 -24.15 -33.68
N GLY A 30 -11.92 -25.08 -34.48
CA GLY A 30 -13.34 -25.38 -34.57
C GLY A 30 -13.94 -25.85 -33.24
N PHE A 31 -14.28 -24.89 -32.35
CA PHE A 31 -15.07 -25.13 -31.14
C PHE A 31 -16.57 -25.15 -31.49
N ASN A 32 -16.97 -26.04 -32.39
CA ASN A 32 -18.38 -26.43 -32.53
C ASN A 32 -18.64 -27.60 -31.58
N MET A 33 -18.59 -27.34 -30.27
CA MET A 33 -19.16 -28.26 -29.29
C MET A 33 -20.65 -27.94 -29.17
N ASP A 34 -21.48 -28.92 -29.48
CA ASP A 34 -22.94 -28.80 -29.41
C ASP A 34 -23.36 -28.87 -27.93
N TYR A 35 -23.44 -27.71 -27.29
CA TYR A 35 -23.86 -27.62 -25.88
C TYR A 35 -25.38 -27.71 -25.79
N ILE A 36 -25.89 -28.67 -25.02
CA ILE A 36 -27.30 -28.70 -24.64
C ILE A 36 -27.50 -27.64 -23.55
N PHE A 37 -28.22 -26.58 -23.88
CA PHE A 37 -28.57 -25.51 -22.94
C PHE A 37 -29.93 -25.81 -22.30
N GLU A 38 -29.97 -25.87 -20.97
CA GLU A 38 -31.21 -25.92 -20.19
C GLU A 38 -31.22 -24.70 -19.25
N PRO A 39 -32.29 -23.86 -19.21
CA PRO A 39 -33.58 -23.96 -19.90
C PRO A 39 -33.58 -23.50 -21.38
N ASP A 40 -32.98 -22.35 -21.70
CA ASP A 40 -32.79 -21.86 -23.06
C ASP A 40 -31.57 -20.91 -23.10
N PRO A 41 -30.84 -20.81 -24.24
CA PRO A 41 -29.62 -20.00 -24.33
C PRO A 41 -29.81 -18.51 -24.01
N GLU A 42 -30.97 -17.94 -24.34
CA GLU A 42 -31.28 -16.51 -24.16
C GLU A 42 -31.46 -16.19 -22.67
N SER A 43 -32.26 -16.98 -21.95
CA SER A 43 -32.44 -16.89 -20.50
C SER A 43 -31.11 -17.06 -19.74
N ILE A 44 -30.25 -17.99 -20.19
CA ILE A 44 -28.92 -18.18 -19.61
C ILE A 44 -28.08 -16.91 -19.82
N TYR A 45 -28.07 -16.35 -21.03
CA TYR A 45 -27.31 -15.14 -21.34
C TYR A 45 -27.76 -13.94 -20.50
N ASP A 46 -29.08 -13.73 -20.38
CA ASP A 46 -29.68 -12.65 -19.59
C ASP A 46 -29.34 -12.75 -18.10
N SER A 47 -29.17 -13.97 -17.58
CA SER A 47 -28.74 -14.20 -16.20
C SER A 47 -27.23 -14.04 -16.00
N ILE A 48 -26.41 -14.48 -16.96
CA ILE A 48 -24.95 -14.49 -16.84
C ILE A 48 -24.37 -13.10 -17.01
N LEU A 49 -24.92 -12.28 -17.91
CA LEU A 49 -24.41 -10.94 -18.20
C LEU A 49 -24.33 -10.02 -16.96
N PRO A 50 -25.40 -9.85 -16.14
CA PRO A 50 -25.34 -9.06 -14.93
C PRO A 50 -24.44 -9.69 -13.85
N ASN A 51 -24.38 -11.02 -13.77
CA ASN A 51 -23.48 -11.72 -12.84
C ASN A 51 -22.01 -11.48 -13.20
N TYR A 52 -21.65 -11.58 -14.47
CA TYR A 52 -20.32 -11.25 -14.98
C TYR A 52 -19.95 -9.80 -14.66
N ALA A 53 -20.87 -8.87 -14.95
CA ALA A 53 -20.71 -7.46 -14.66
C ALA A 53 -20.71 -7.12 -13.16
N THR A 54 -21.19 -8.00 -12.29
CA THR A 54 -21.07 -7.81 -10.84
C THR A 54 -19.76 -8.38 -10.33
N SER A 55 -19.42 -9.60 -10.73
CA SER A 55 -18.18 -10.29 -10.34
C SER A 55 -16.93 -9.53 -10.76
N LYS A 56 -16.89 -8.97 -11.98
CA LYS A 56 -15.74 -8.18 -12.44
C LYS A 56 -15.55 -6.89 -11.65
N MET A 57 -16.64 -6.28 -11.15
CA MET A 57 -16.59 -5.06 -10.34
C MET A 57 -16.11 -5.39 -8.93
N ILE A 58 -16.62 -6.47 -8.34
CA ILE A 58 -16.16 -6.98 -7.04
C ILE A 58 -14.66 -7.30 -7.10
N MET A 59 -14.21 -7.98 -8.16
CA MET A 59 -12.80 -8.30 -8.37
C MET A 59 -11.95 -7.03 -8.45
N ALA A 60 -12.38 -6.02 -9.20
CA ALA A 60 -11.68 -4.75 -9.32
C ALA A 60 -11.52 -4.02 -7.97
N VAL A 61 -12.57 -4.05 -7.13
CA VAL A 61 -12.54 -3.45 -5.78
C VAL A 61 -11.63 -4.26 -4.86
N ALA A 62 -11.71 -5.59 -4.89
CA ALA A 62 -10.88 -6.46 -4.07
C ALA A 62 -9.37 -6.29 -4.40
N GLU A 63 -9.03 -6.24 -5.69
CA GLU A 63 -7.65 -5.98 -6.14
C GLU A 63 -7.15 -4.59 -5.70
N ALA A 64 -8.05 -3.59 -5.69
CA ALA A 64 -7.71 -2.25 -5.22
C ALA A 64 -7.41 -2.20 -3.72
N ILE A 65 -8.24 -2.87 -2.90
CA ILE A 65 -8.03 -2.96 -1.43
C ILE A 65 -6.73 -3.70 -1.12
N ALA A 66 -6.44 -4.80 -1.82
CA ALA A 66 -5.19 -5.54 -1.65
C ALA A 66 -3.96 -4.67 -1.96
N SER A 67 -4.02 -3.91 -3.07
CA SER A 67 -2.96 -2.97 -3.47
C SER A 67 -2.79 -1.83 -2.46
N GLU A 68 -3.90 -1.33 -1.90
CA GLU A 68 -3.88 -0.31 -0.86
C GLU A 68 -3.20 -0.82 0.41
N HIS A 69 -3.55 -2.02 0.88
CA HIS A 69 -2.96 -2.60 2.08
C HIS A 69 -1.45 -2.84 1.92
N GLY A 70 -1.01 -3.36 0.76
CA GLY A 70 0.42 -3.50 0.45
C GLY A 70 1.16 -2.16 0.46
N SER A 71 0.59 -1.14 -0.19
CA SER A 71 1.16 0.21 -0.25
C SER A 71 1.22 0.86 1.14
N ARG A 72 0.18 0.69 1.95
CA ARG A 72 0.11 1.20 3.32
C ARG A 72 1.16 0.54 4.21
N MET A 73 1.34 -0.78 4.10
CA MET A 73 2.34 -1.52 4.86
C MET A 73 3.76 -1.01 4.58
N MET A 74 4.10 -0.78 3.31
CA MET A 74 5.40 -0.20 2.94
C MET A 74 5.57 1.24 3.43
N ALA A 75 4.53 2.07 3.26
CA ALA A 75 4.58 3.46 3.71
C ALA A 75 4.79 3.57 5.23
N MET A 76 4.11 2.71 6.00
CA MET A 76 4.29 2.64 7.46
C MET A 76 5.66 2.08 7.84
N GLY A 77 6.16 1.07 7.13
CA GLY A 77 7.52 0.56 7.34
C GLY A 77 8.58 1.66 7.18
N ASN A 78 8.50 2.42 6.09
CA ASN A 78 9.40 3.55 5.85
C ASN A 78 9.22 4.65 6.92
N ALA A 79 8.00 4.93 7.34
CA ALA A 79 7.74 5.91 8.41
C ALA A 79 8.37 5.48 9.73
N THR A 80 8.32 4.19 10.08
CA THR A 80 8.98 3.64 11.28
C THR A 80 10.49 3.80 11.20
N THR A 81 11.12 3.43 10.08
CA THR A 81 12.57 3.60 9.90
C THR A 81 12.98 5.06 10.01
N ASN A 82 12.25 5.98 9.38
CA ASN A 82 12.53 7.42 9.48
C ASN A 82 12.36 7.96 10.91
N ALA A 83 11.39 7.43 11.66
CA ALA A 83 11.19 7.79 13.06
C ALA A 83 12.33 7.27 13.95
N GLU A 84 12.82 6.06 13.72
CA GLU A 84 13.97 5.50 14.44
C GLU A 84 15.23 6.35 14.21
N GLU A 85 15.51 6.71 12.94
CA GLU A 85 16.63 7.60 12.61
C GLU A 85 16.52 8.97 13.33
N MET A 86 15.30 9.52 13.42
CA MET A 86 15.06 10.78 14.12
C MET A 86 15.25 10.65 15.64
N VAL A 87 14.80 9.55 16.23
CA VAL A 87 14.99 9.26 17.66
C VAL A 87 16.47 9.15 17.99
N ASP A 88 17.26 8.47 17.16
CA ASP A 88 18.71 8.34 17.36
C ASP A 88 19.41 9.70 17.29
N ALA A 89 19.06 10.53 16.31
CA ALA A 89 19.59 11.88 16.17
C ALA A 89 19.27 12.77 17.38
N LEU A 90 18.00 12.77 17.83
CA LEU A 90 17.55 13.54 18.99
C LEU A 90 18.17 13.02 20.29
N THR A 91 18.38 11.71 20.41
CA THR A 91 19.05 11.10 21.57
C THR A 91 20.50 11.55 21.66
N LEU A 92 21.20 11.63 20.54
CA LEU A 92 22.56 12.16 20.49
C LEU A 92 22.60 13.64 20.90
N GLU A 93 21.67 14.45 20.39
CA GLU A 93 21.55 15.87 20.75
C GLU A 93 21.24 16.05 22.23
N TYR A 94 20.29 15.28 22.77
CA TYR A 94 19.94 15.27 24.18
C TYR A 94 21.15 14.97 25.07
N ASN A 95 21.93 13.96 24.72
CA ASN A 95 23.12 13.61 25.50
C ASN A 95 24.19 14.71 25.46
N LYS A 96 24.38 15.37 24.31
CA LYS A 96 25.28 16.53 24.18
C LYS A 96 24.80 17.70 25.04
N ALA A 97 23.52 18.04 24.98
CA ALA A 97 22.93 19.11 25.78
C ALA A 97 23.03 18.80 27.28
N ARG A 98 22.77 17.55 27.69
CA ARG A 98 22.93 17.10 29.08
C ARG A 98 24.36 17.27 29.57
N GLN A 99 25.36 16.88 28.78
CA GLN A 99 26.77 17.04 29.15
C GLN A 99 27.15 18.52 29.25
N ALA A 100 26.72 19.34 28.30
CA ALA A 100 26.95 20.79 28.32
C ALA A 100 26.32 21.48 29.54
N GLN A 101 25.15 21.01 29.99
CA GLN A 101 24.51 21.51 31.20
C GLN A 101 25.31 21.12 32.45
N ILE A 102 25.72 19.86 32.58
CA ILE A 102 26.54 19.40 33.73
C ILE A 102 27.85 20.19 33.81
N THR A 103 28.54 20.41 32.69
CA THR A 103 29.78 21.19 32.69
C THR A 103 29.54 22.65 33.04
N LYS A 104 28.44 23.26 32.57
CA LYS A 104 28.05 24.61 32.94
C LYS A 104 27.78 24.75 34.44
N GLU A 105 26.98 23.85 35.02
CA GLU A 105 26.67 23.85 36.45
C GLU A 105 27.94 23.67 37.29
N LEU A 106 28.85 22.76 36.90
CA LEU A 106 30.15 22.59 37.58
C LEU A 106 31.00 23.85 37.52
N LEU A 107 31.09 24.51 36.37
CA LEU A 107 31.84 25.76 36.22
C LEU A 107 31.26 26.88 37.09
N GLU A 108 29.93 26.99 37.17
CA GLU A 108 29.25 27.96 38.03
C GLU A 108 29.54 27.71 39.52
N VAL A 109 29.53 26.44 39.97
CA VAL A 109 29.85 26.07 41.35
C VAL A 109 31.31 26.40 41.70
N VAL A 110 32.26 26.07 40.81
CA VAL A 110 33.69 26.34 41.04
C VAL A 110 33.97 27.84 41.06
N ALA A 111 33.43 28.60 40.10
CA ALA A 111 33.58 30.05 40.05
C ALA A 111 32.98 30.74 41.28
N GLY A 112 31.81 30.28 41.74
CA GLY A 112 31.19 30.80 42.96
C GLY A 112 32.00 30.48 44.23
N ALA A 113 32.61 29.29 44.31
CA ALA A 113 33.47 28.91 45.42
C ALA A 113 34.78 29.72 45.45
N GLU A 114 35.42 29.97 44.30
CA GLU A 114 36.62 30.82 44.22
C GLU A 114 36.35 32.26 44.61
N ALA A 115 35.18 32.81 44.23
CA ALA A 115 34.79 34.17 44.58
C ALA A 115 34.63 34.40 46.10
N LEU A 116 34.44 33.34 46.89
CA LEU A 116 34.35 33.41 48.36
C LEU A 116 35.71 33.28 49.07
N ASN A 117 36.74 32.81 48.36
CA ASN A 117 38.11 32.66 48.89
C ASN A 117 38.98 33.92 48.68
N THR A 118 38.41 34.97 48.07
CA THR A 118 39.07 36.27 47.85
C THR A 118 38.39 37.32 48.72
#